data_AF-A0A480MD67-F1
#
_entry.id   AF-A0A480MD67-F1
#
_cell.length_a   1.000
_cell.length_b   1.000
_cell.length_c   1.000
_cell.angle_alpha   90.00
_cell.angle_beta   90.00
_cell.angle_gamma   90.00
#
_symmetry.space_group_name_H-M   'P 1'
#
loop_
_entity.id
_entity.type
_entity.pdbx_description
1 polymer ?
#
loop_
_entity_poly.entity_id
_entity_poly.type
_entity_poly.pdbx_seq_one_letter_code
_entity_poly.pdbx_strand_id
1 'polypeptide(L)'
;MILENKDGIQGSCRYFKERKNITKEIRTKALQPRCTMVEAFGRWGKKLIIVASQDMRYRALIGLEGDPDLKLPDFSYCILERLGRSRWQGELQRDLHSTAFKVDAGKLHYHRKILNKNGLITMQSHVIRLPTGTQQHSILLLLNRFHMDRRSKYDILMEKLSGMLSTRSNHIETLGKLREELGLCERTFKRLYQYMLNAGLAKVVSLPLQEIHPERGPCKTKKGTDVMVRCLRLLKEFKRLRLLKEFKRKVEDDQDDDEDEEAISKVVPPVDIVYERDMLTQTYELIERRGTKGISQAEVRVAMNVGKLEARMLCRLLQRFKIVKGFMEDEGRQRTTKYISCVFAEESDLSRQYEREKARSELLATVSLASVQEESLLPEAEDAFLSESDSE
;
A
#
# COMPACT_ATOMS: atom_id res chain seq x y z
N MET A 1 -26.84 1.05 -3.17
CA MET A 1 -25.64 1.73 -3.70
C MET A 1 -25.95 1.99 -5.16
N ILE A 2 -25.96 3.25 -5.57
CA ILE A 2 -26.41 3.59 -6.93
C ILE A 2 -25.16 3.70 -7.76
N LEU A 3 -24.85 2.60 -8.45
CA LEU A 3 -23.81 2.57 -9.47
C LEU A 3 -24.36 2.96 -10.85
N GLU A 4 -25.62 3.40 -10.94
CA GLU A 4 -26.19 3.90 -12.19
C GLU A 4 -27.49 4.66 -11.85
N ASN A 5 -27.42 5.99 -11.77
CA ASN A 5 -28.60 6.80 -12.01
C ASN A 5 -28.62 7.14 -13.50
N LYS A 6 -29.76 6.92 -14.17
CA LYS A 6 -29.96 7.29 -15.58
C LYS A 6 -29.80 8.80 -15.81
N ASP A 7 -29.98 9.60 -14.75
CA ASP A 7 -29.83 11.07 -14.79
C ASP A 7 -28.40 11.56 -14.48
N GLY A 8 -27.41 10.66 -14.34
CA GLY A 8 -26.01 11.02 -14.09
C GLY A 8 -25.68 11.58 -12.69
N ILE A 9 -26.63 11.53 -11.74
CA ILE A 9 -26.42 12.03 -10.37
C ILE A 9 -25.58 11.03 -9.56
N GLN A 10 -24.41 11.46 -9.09
CA GLN A 10 -23.53 10.66 -8.25
C GLN A 10 -23.86 10.83 -6.75
N GLY A 11 -23.74 9.75 -5.96
CA GLY A 11 -23.78 9.87 -4.50
C GLY A 11 -23.90 8.58 -3.69
N SER A 12 -23.55 8.68 -2.41
CA SER A 12 -23.44 7.58 -1.43
C SER A 12 -24.72 7.34 -0.60
N CYS A 13 -25.83 8.01 -0.92
CA CYS A 13 -27.05 7.93 -0.11
C CYS A 13 -27.78 6.59 -0.25
N ARG A 14 -28.06 5.93 0.88
CA ARG A 14 -28.81 4.65 0.93
C ARG A 14 -30.26 4.79 0.43
N TYR A 15 -30.95 5.85 0.84
CA TYR A 15 -32.39 6.04 0.61
C TYR A 15 -32.69 6.93 -0.61
N PHE A 16 -31.73 7.11 -1.52
CA PHE A 16 -31.90 8.03 -2.64
C PHE A 16 -33.15 7.73 -3.48
N LYS A 17 -33.43 6.45 -3.76
CA LYS A 17 -34.62 6.03 -4.53
C LYS A 17 -35.95 6.27 -3.81
N GLU A 18 -35.94 6.39 -2.48
CA GLU A 18 -37.12 6.60 -1.66
C GLU A 18 -37.40 8.09 -1.39
N ARG A 19 -36.46 8.98 -1.75
CA ARG A 19 -36.59 10.42 -1.50
C ARG A 19 -37.63 11.04 -2.43
N LYS A 20 -38.52 11.84 -1.85
CA LYS A 20 -39.49 12.67 -2.58
C LYS A 20 -39.10 14.14 -2.47
N ASN A 21 -39.10 14.85 -3.59
CA ASN A 21 -38.81 16.28 -3.61
C ASN A 21 -40.05 17.09 -3.21
N ILE A 22 -40.07 17.59 -1.98
CA ILE A 22 -41.15 18.41 -1.41
C ILE A 22 -40.77 19.90 -1.32
N THR A 23 -39.76 20.35 -2.07
CA THR A 23 -39.26 21.75 -1.98
C THR A 23 -40.38 22.78 -2.19
N LYS A 24 -41.33 22.48 -3.09
CA LYS A 24 -42.48 23.35 -3.40
C LYS A 24 -43.49 23.47 -2.24
N GLU A 25 -43.52 22.50 -1.34
CA GLU A 25 -44.41 22.49 -0.17
C GLU A 25 -43.80 23.27 1.00
N ILE A 26 -42.46 23.32 1.08
CA ILE A 26 -41.72 24.00 2.15
C ILE A 26 -41.45 25.47 1.83
N ARG A 27 -41.12 25.80 0.58
CA ARG A 27 -40.78 27.18 0.17
C ARG A 27 -41.31 27.56 -1.21
N THR A 28 -41.56 28.85 -1.39
CA THR A 28 -41.88 29.41 -2.72
C THR A 28 -40.62 29.56 -3.57
N LYS A 29 -40.79 29.85 -4.87
CA LYS A 29 -39.66 30.18 -5.78
C LYS A 29 -38.87 31.41 -5.31
N ALA A 30 -39.49 32.33 -4.58
CA ALA A 30 -38.87 33.51 -3.98
C ALA A 30 -38.19 33.22 -2.62
N LEU A 31 -37.92 31.95 -2.30
CA LEU A 31 -37.31 31.50 -1.04
C LEU A 31 -38.10 31.83 0.23
N GLN A 32 -39.36 32.23 0.11
CA GLN A 32 -40.23 32.50 1.26
C GLN A 32 -40.76 31.19 1.86
N PRO A 33 -40.75 31.03 3.19
CA PRO A 33 -41.24 29.84 3.87
C PRO A 33 -42.76 29.71 3.70
N ARG A 34 -43.26 28.49 3.48
CA ARG A 34 -44.69 28.17 3.37
C ARG A 34 -45.28 27.51 4.62
N CYS A 35 -44.42 27.02 5.50
CA CYS A 35 -44.81 26.41 6.77
C CYS A 35 -43.83 26.80 7.86
N THR A 36 -44.31 26.84 9.09
CA THR A 36 -43.48 27.06 10.28
C THR A 36 -42.74 25.77 10.65
N MET A 37 -41.71 25.90 11.50
CA MET A 37 -40.94 24.74 11.97
C MET A 37 -41.82 23.70 12.66
N VAL A 38 -42.79 24.15 13.47
CA VAL A 38 -43.71 23.27 14.22
C VAL A 38 -44.61 22.48 13.26
N GLU A 39 -45.17 23.13 12.24
CA GLU A 39 -45.99 22.47 11.22
C GLU A 39 -45.17 21.49 10.39
N ALA A 40 -43.94 21.85 10.02
CA ALA A 40 -43.05 20.98 9.28
C ALA A 40 -42.66 19.73 10.09
N PHE A 41 -42.38 19.92 11.39
CA PHE A 41 -42.09 18.81 12.29
C PHE A 41 -43.31 17.91 12.50
N GLY A 42 -44.52 18.48 12.63
CA GLY A 42 -45.75 17.70 12.74
C GLY A 42 -46.04 16.85 11.50
N ARG A 43 -45.77 17.38 10.30
CA ARG A 43 -46.05 16.69 9.02
C ARG A 43 -45.00 15.66 8.63
N TRP A 44 -43.71 15.96 8.80
CA TRP A 44 -42.62 15.12 8.29
C TRP A 44 -41.64 14.61 9.37
N GLY A 45 -41.72 15.14 10.59
CA GLY A 45 -40.84 14.77 11.70
C GLY A 45 -39.35 14.92 11.36
N LYS A 46 -38.54 13.96 11.79
CA LYS A 46 -37.08 13.93 11.57
C LYS A 46 -36.65 13.38 10.19
N LYS A 47 -37.55 13.38 9.19
CA LYS A 47 -37.28 12.83 7.85
C LYS A 47 -36.85 13.87 6.82
N LEU A 48 -36.95 15.17 7.15
CA LEU A 48 -36.54 16.26 6.26
C LEU A 48 -35.02 16.28 6.11
N ILE A 49 -34.55 16.34 4.86
CA ILE A 49 -33.13 16.40 4.52
C ILE A 49 -32.94 17.50 3.49
N ILE A 50 -31.97 18.38 3.73
CA ILE A 50 -31.55 19.41 2.77
C ILE A 50 -30.43 18.84 1.91
N VAL A 51 -30.57 18.95 0.60
CA VAL A 51 -29.57 18.46 -0.37
C VAL A 51 -29.23 19.62 -1.29
N ALA A 52 -27.93 19.95 -1.40
CA ALA A 52 -27.43 20.93 -2.35
C ALA A 52 -27.38 20.36 -3.78
N SER A 53 -27.24 21.22 -4.79
CA SER A 53 -27.02 20.77 -6.17
C SER A 53 -25.74 19.92 -6.29
N GLN A 54 -25.65 19.12 -7.35
CA GLN A 54 -24.48 18.27 -7.60
C GLN A 54 -23.19 19.11 -7.59
N ASP A 55 -23.17 20.22 -8.32
CA ASP A 55 -22.00 21.08 -8.47
C ASP A 55 -21.56 21.69 -7.13
N MET A 56 -22.52 22.12 -6.31
CA MET A 56 -22.21 22.64 -4.97
C MET A 56 -21.64 21.56 -4.06
N ARG A 57 -22.17 20.33 -4.12
CA ARG A 57 -21.60 19.20 -3.35
C ARG A 57 -20.19 18.87 -3.83
N TYR A 58 -19.99 18.81 -5.14
CA TYR A 58 -18.71 18.54 -5.77
C TYR A 58 -17.66 19.57 -5.34
N ARG A 59 -17.98 20.86 -5.50
CA ARG A 59 -17.12 21.97 -5.10
C ARG A 59 -16.82 21.98 -3.61
N ALA A 60 -17.80 21.64 -2.76
CA ALA A 60 -17.59 21.57 -1.32
C ALA A 60 -16.64 20.44 -0.90
N LEU A 61 -16.62 19.31 -1.63
CA LEU A 61 -15.77 18.16 -1.35
C LEU A 61 -14.33 18.35 -1.85
N ILE A 62 -14.16 18.96 -3.02
CA ILE A 62 -12.84 19.28 -3.58
C ILE A 62 -12.16 20.40 -2.79
N GLY A 63 -12.95 21.34 -2.27
CA GLY A 63 -12.42 22.53 -1.59
C GLY A 63 -12.15 23.67 -2.56
N LEU A 64 -11.74 24.82 -2.02
CA LEU A 64 -11.55 26.04 -2.81
C LEU A 64 -10.31 25.98 -3.72
N GLU A 65 -9.27 25.28 -3.27
CA GLU A 65 -7.98 25.19 -3.96
C GLU A 65 -7.90 24.04 -4.97
N GLY A 66 -8.84 23.10 -4.94
CA GLY A 66 -8.84 21.97 -5.87
C GLY A 66 -9.47 22.32 -7.22
N ASP A 67 -9.05 21.58 -8.24
CA ASP A 67 -9.48 21.72 -9.63
C ASP A 67 -11.00 21.47 -9.78
N PRO A 68 -11.78 22.48 -10.24
CA PRO A 68 -13.21 22.33 -10.49
C PRO A 68 -13.55 21.36 -11.63
N ASP A 69 -12.65 21.18 -12.60
CA ASP A 69 -12.88 20.38 -13.82
C ASP A 69 -12.44 18.93 -13.66
N LEU A 70 -11.81 18.59 -12.52
CA LEU A 70 -11.47 17.23 -12.18
C LEU A 70 -12.72 16.35 -12.29
N LYS A 71 -12.66 15.24 -13.02
CA LYS A 71 -13.75 14.26 -13.10
C LYS A 71 -13.39 13.01 -12.33
N LEU A 72 -14.10 12.78 -11.23
CA LEU A 72 -13.89 11.60 -10.40
C LEU A 72 -14.82 10.45 -10.82
N PRO A 73 -14.33 9.20 -10.83
CA PRO A 73 -15.18 8.04 -10.96
C PRO A 73 -16.24 7.99 -9.85
N ASP A 74 -17.44 7.49 -10.17
CA ASP A 74 -18.60 7.43 -9.25
C ASP A 74 -18.24 6.88 -7.87
N PHE A 75 -17.46 5.81 -7.82
CA PHE A 75 -17.06 5.18 -6.58
C PHE A 75 -16.13 6.08 -5.75
N SER A 76 -15.18 6.76 -6.41
CA SER A 76 -14.25 7.69 -5.74
C SER A 76 -14.99 8.92 -5.21
N TYR A 77 -15.96 9.43 -5.97
CA TYR A 77 -16.85 10.49 -5.50
C TYR A 77 -17.70 10.05 -4.30
N CYS A 78 -18.26 8.84 -4.32
CA CYS A 78 -19.02 8.31 -3.19
C CYS A 78 -18.18 8.18 -1.92
N ILE A 79 -16.91 7.79 -2.04
CA ILE A 79 -15.97 7.78 -0.91
C ILE A 79 -15.78 9.19 -0.37
N LEU A 80 -15.50 10.18 -1.22
CA LEU A 80 -15.35 11.58 -0.79
C LEU A 80 -16.60 12.10 -0.10
N GLU A 81 -17.78 11.82 -0.64
CA GLU A 81 -19.03 12.26 -0.01
C GLU A 81 -19.19 11.64 1.38
N ARG A 82 -18.84 10.36 1.53
CA ARG A 82 -18.88 9.69 2.82
C ARG A 82 -17.89 10.32 3.80
N LEU A 83 -16.66 10.61 3.37
CA LEU A 83 -15.67 11.33 4.17
C LEU A 83 -16.14 12.74 4.53
N GLY A 84 -16.77 13.45 3.59
CA GLY A 84 -17.31 14.79 3.79
C GLY A 84 -18.47 14.84 4.78
N ARG A 85 -19.25 13.76 4.90
CA ARG A 85 -20.26 13.62 5.96
C ARG A 85 -19.62 13.46 7.35
N SER A 86 -18.51 12.73 7.42
CA SER A 86 -17.80 12.47 8.68
C SER A 86 -16.86 13.62 9.08
N ARG A 87 -16.53 14.54 8.17
CA ARG A 87 -15.73 15.77 8.42
C ARG A 87 -14.47 15.48 9.26
N TRP A 88 -14.40 16.08 10.45
CA TRP A 88 -13.33 15.95 11.43
C TRP A 88 -13.22 14.55 12.06
N GLN A 89 -14.28 13.75 11.99
CA GLN A 89 -14.24 12.37 12.48
C GLN A 89 -13.43 11.47 11.52
N GLY A 90 -13.47 11.73 10.22
CA GLY A 90 -12.93 10.85 9.19
C GLY A 90 -13.66 9.50 9.13
N GLU A 91 -13.18 8.62 8.26
CA GLU A 91 -13.63 7.23 8.18
C GLU A 91 -12.43 6.30 8.10
N LEU A 92 -12.54 5.13 8.73
CA LEU A 92 -11.49 4.12 8.68
C LEU A 92 -11.59 3.35 7.37
N GLN A 93 -10.44 3.10 6.74
CA GLN A 93 -10.36 2.29 5.53
C GLN A 93 -11.01 0.92 5.72
N ARG A 94 -10.91 0.34 6.92
CA ARG A 94 -11.58 -0.91 7.29
C ARG A 94 -13.10 -0.80 7.16
N ASP A 95 -13.69 0.19 7.81
CA ASP A 95 -15.14 0.34 7.89
C ASP A 95 -15.71 0.77 6.53
N LEU A 96 -14.90 1.45 5.72
CA LEU A 96 -15.22 1.82 4.37
C LEU A 96 -15.40 0.60 3.46
N HIS A 97 -14.43 -0.33 3.42
CA HIS A 97 -14.54 -1.52 2.57
C HIS A 97 -15.51 -2.57 3.14
N SER A 98 -15.49 -2.83 4.45
CA SER A 98 -16.28 -3.89 5.08
C SER A 98 -17.75 -3.51 5.32
N THR A 99 -18.01 -2.29 5.81
CA THR A 99 -19.34 -1.92 6.30
C THR A 99 -20.07 -1.01 5.33
N ALA A 100 -19.40 0.04 4.83
CA ALA A 100 -20.05 1.05 4.01
C ALA A 100 -20.25 0.59 2.56
N PHE A 101 -19.19 0.10 1.91
CA PHE A 101 -19.20 -0.24 0.50
C PHE A 101 -19.29 -1.75 0.22
N LYS A 102 -18.92 -2.62 1.18
CA LYS A 102 -18.87 -4.07 0.99
C LYS A 102 -18.07 -4.46 -0.26
N VAL A 103 -16.92 -3.82 -0.43
CA VAL A 103 -16.01 -4.00 -1.55
C VAL A 103 -14.71 -4.60 -1.05
N ASP A 104 -14.01 -5.31 -1.92
CA ASP A 104 -12.68 -5.82 -1.63
C ASP A 104 -11.68 -4.69 -1.29
N ALA A 105 -10.72 -5.00 -0.42
CA ALA A 105 -9.72 -4.03 0.04
C ALA A 105 -8.82 -3.54 -1.10
N GLY A 106 -8.50 -4.39 -2.07
CA GLY A 106 -7.70 -4.02 -3.25
C GLY A 106 -8.42 -2.99 -4.12
N LYS A 107 -9.71 -3.20 -4.40
CA LYS A 107 -10.50 -2.23 -5.17
C LYS A 107 -10.63 -0.88 -4.43
N LEU A 108 -10.78 -0.90 -3.10
CA LEU A 108 -10.77 0.34 -2.31
C LEU A 108 -9.42 1.08 -2.42
N HIS A 109 -8.31 0.34 -2.42
CA HIS A 109 -6.97 0.92 -2.58
C HIS A 109 -6.86 1.73 -3.88
N TYR A 110 -7.29 1.19 -5.03
CA TYR A 110 -7.24 1.90 -6.32
C TYR A 110 -8.05 3.20 -6.32
N HIS A 111 -9.28 3.16 -5.80
CA HIS A 111 -10.10 4.37 -5.72
C HIS A 111 -9.53 5.40 -4.74
N ARG A 112 -8.96 4.94 -3.61
CA ARG A 112 -8.24 5.81 -2.66
C ARG A 112 -7.00 6.44 -3.30
N LYS A 113 -6.26 5.70 -4.13
CA LYS A 113 -5.04 6.17 -4.81
C LYS A 113 -5.32 7.38 -5.70
N ILE A 114 -6.39 7.34 -6.48
CA ILE A 114 -6.84 8.48 -7.31
C ILE A 114 -7.14 9.71 -6.44
N LEU A 115 -7.84 9.51 -5.33
CA LEU A 115 -8.17 10.61 -4.40
C LEU A 115 -6.94 11.22 -3.75
N ASN A 116 -5.93 10.41 -3.43
CA ASN A 116 -4.68 10.87 -2.85
C ASN A 116 -3.80 11.59 -3.87
N LYS A 117 -3.69 11.06 -5.10
CA LYS A 117 -2.94 11.69 -6.21
C LYS A 117 -3.45 13.09 -6.51
N ASN A 118 -4.76 13.29 -6.40
CA ASN A 118 -5.42 14.59 -6.61
C ASN A 118 -5.45 15.47 -5.33
N GLY A 119 -4.79 15.08 -4.23
CA GLY A 119 -4.70 15.89 -3.02
C GLY A 119 -6.00 16.10 -2.24
N LEU A 120 -7.02 15.26 -2.48
CA LEU A 120 -8.36 15.43 -1.91
C LEU A 120 -8.50 14.84 -0.51
N ILE A 121 -7.67 13.85 -0.18
CA ILE A 121 -7.70 13.13 1.09
C ILE A 121 -6.35 13.14 1.78
N THR A 122 -6.37 12.94 3.09
CA THR A 122 -5.20 12.73 3.93
C THR A 122 -5.31 11.38 4.65
N MET A 123 -4.16 10.76 4.90
CA MET A 123 -4.07 9.42 5.48
C MET A 123 -3.30 9.47 6.78
N GLN A 124 -3.86 8.87 7.83
CA GLN A 124 -3.20 8.74 9.13
C GLN A 124 -3.28 7.30 9.61
N SER A 125 -2.22 6.81 10.24
CA SER A 125 -2.27 5.50 10.90
C SER A 125 -3.16 5.58 12.14
N HIS A 126 -4.05 4.60 12.30
CA HIS A 126 -4.94 4.53 13.44
C HIS A 126 -5.00 3.10 13.97
N VAL A 127 -4.78 2.96 15.28
CA VAL A 127 -4.79 1.66 15.95
C VAL A 127 -6.04 1.56 16.80
N ILE A 128 -6.83 0.53 16.54
CA ILE A 128 -8.08 0.26 17.24
C ILE A 128 -7.88 -1.00 18.07
N ARG A 129 -8.33 -0.97 19.32
CA ARG A 129 -8.39 -2.17 20.14
C ARG A 129 -9.77 -2.80 19.98
N LEU A 130 -9.81 -4.03 19.49
CA LEU A 130 -11.07 -4.77 19.38
C LEU A 130 -11.56 -5.18 20.78
N PRO A 131 -12.85 -5.50 20.94
CA PRO A 131 -13.41 -6.04 22.19
C PRO A 131 -12.69 -7.30 22.67
N THR A 132 -12.14 -8.09 21.74
CA THR A 132 -11.30 -9.27 22.01
C THR A 132 -9.92 -8.95 22.58
N GLY A 133 -9.58 -7.66 22.72
CA GLY A 133 -8.32 -7.18 23.26
C GLY A 133 -7.19 -7.04 22.23
N THR A 134 -7.36 -7.57 21.02
CA THR A 134 -6.37 -7.47 19.93
C THR A 134 -6.28 -6.05 19.38
N GLN A 135 -5.08 -5.64 18.98
CA GLN A 135 -4.85 -4.36 18.32
C GLN A 135 -4.90 -4.56 16.80
N GLN A 136 -5.70 -3.76 16.11
CA GLN A 136 -5.78 -3.76 14.66
C GLN A 136 -5.33 -2.41 14.13
N HIS A 137 -4.41 -2.46 13.17
CA HIS A 137 -3.92 -1.30 12.45
C HIS A 137 -4.86 -1.01 11.27
N SER A 138 -5.31 0.23 11.15
CA SER A 138 -6.07 0.71 10.01
C SER A 138 -5.60 2.11 9.63
N ILE A 139 -6.08 2.60 8.50
CA ILE A 139 -5.77 3.94 8.01
C ILE A 139 -7.03 4.77 8.18
N LEU A 140 -6.92 5.88 8.91
CA LEU A 140 -7.95 6.90 9.00
C LEU A 140 -7.81 7.82 7.78
N LEU A 141 -8.91 7.92 7.04
CA LEU A 141 -9.03 8.80 5.88
C LEU A 141 -9.80 10.05 6.30
N LEU A 142 -9.26 11.22 5.98
CA LEU A 142 -9.94 12.50 6.17
C LEU A 142 -9.90 13.31 4.87
N LEU A 143 -10.88 14.18 4.67
CA LEU A 143 -10.76 15.22 3.64
C LEU A 143 -9.64 16.17 4.01
N ASN A 144 -8.89 16.64 3.01
CA ASN A 144 -7.75 17.53 3.23
C ASN A 144 -8.16 18.82 3.99
N ARG A 145 -9.31 19.40 3.64
CA ARG A 145 -9.88 20.57 4.35
C ARG A 145 -10.20 20.32 5.83
N PHE A 146 -10.58 19.10 6.19
CA PHE A 146 -10.94 18.73 7.57
C PHE A 146 -9.84 17.90 8.24
N HIS A 147 -8.60 18.08 7.79
CA HIS A 147 -7.48 17.36 8.35
C HIS A 147 -7.32 17.73 9.84
N MET A 148 -7.40 16.71 10.69
CA MET A 148 -7.09 16.81 12.10
C MET A 148 -6.09 15.75 12.45
N ASP A 149 -5.00 16.18 13.08
CA ASP A 149 -3.93 15.31 13.48
C ASP A 149 -4.27 14.46 14.70
N ARG A 150 -4.50 13.17 14.47
CA ARG A 150 -4.71 12.20 15.55
C ARG A 150 -3.39 11.62 16.02
N ARG A 151 -2.87 12.16 17.11
CA ARG A 151 -1.64 11.68 17.75
C ARG A 151 -1.90 10.41 18.56
N SER A 152 -1.02 9.42 18.44
CA SER A 152 -1.08 8.26 19.33
C SER A 152 -0.62 8.66 20.73
N LYS A 153 -1.07 7.91 21.75
CA LYS A 153 -0.62 8.09 23.13
C LYS A 153 0.91 8.06 23.24
N TYR A 154 1.57 7.20 22.47
CA TYR A 154 3.03 7.08 22.50
C TYR A 154 3.71 8.26 21.81
N ASP A 155 3.13 8.84 20.75
CA ASP A 155 3.71 10.04 20.11
C ASP A 155 3.72 11.24 21.06
N ILE A 156 2.62 11.46 21.79
CA ILE A 156 2.54 12.53 22.80
C ILE A 156 3.58 12.30 23.91
N LEU A 157 3.73 11.05 24.36
CA LEU A 157 4.72 10.70 25.39
C LEU A 157 6.16 10.82 24.88
N MET A 158 6.43 10.46 23.63
CA MET A 158 7.74 10.60 23.00
C MET A 158 8.11 12.08 22.82
N GLU A 159 7.15 12.92 22.43
CA GLU A 159 7.34 14.37 22.35
C GLU A 159 7.64 14.98 23.72
N LYS A 160 6.88 14.61 24.76
CA LYS A 160 7.13 15.06 26.13
C LYS A 160 8.49 14.59 26.64
N LEU A 161 8.85 13.32 26.42
CA LEU A 161 10.14 12.76 26.84
C LEU A 161 11.31 13.39 26.08
N SER A 162 11.16 13.64 24.78
CA SER A 162 12.16 14.35 24.00
C SER A 162 12.32 15.80 24.47
N GLY A 163 11.23 16.51 24.77
CA GLY A 163 11.28 17.87 25.29
C GLY A 163 11.98 17.94 26.65
N MET A 164 11.67 17.01 27.56
CA MET A 164 12.36 16.88 28.84
C MET A 164 13.87 16.64 28.66
N LEU A 165 14.26 15.71 27.77
CA LEU A 165 15.68 15.45 27.51
C LEU A 165 16.37 16.62 26.79
N SER A 166 15.69 17.38 25.94
CA SER A 166 16.24 18.59 25.31
C SER A 166 16.59 19.68 26.33
N THR A 167 15.82 19.79 27.43
CA THR A 167 16.07 20.80 28.49
C THR A 167 17.19 20.43 29.48
N ARG A 168 17.72 19.20 29.45
CA ARG A 168 18.74 18.72 30.40
C ARG A 168 20.15 18.87 29.84
N SER A 169 21.12 19.10 30.71
CA SER A 169 22.55 19.12 30.36
C SER A 169 22.97 17.79 29.72
N ASN A 170 23.58 17.85 28.54
CA ASN A 170 24.03 16.72 27.71
C ASN A 170 22.94 15.84 27.09
N HIS A 171 21.65 16.21 27.18
CA HIS A 171 20.53 15.42 26.66
C HIS A 171 20.43 13.99 27.23
N ILE A 172 20.89 13.79 28.46
CA ILE A 172 20.99 12.50 29.13
C ILE A 172 20.28 12.59 30.48
N GLU A 173 19.43 11.61 30.79
CA GLU A 173 18.80 11.50 32.11
C GLU A 173 18.63 10.01 32.51
N THR A 174 18.59 9.74 33.81
CA THR A 174 18.43 8.38 34.33
C THR A 174 17.03 7.82 34.05
N LEU A 175 16.95 6.53 33.71
CA LEU A 175 15.65 5.89 33.43
C LEU A 175 14.68 5.92 34.64
N GLY A 176 15.23 5.94 35.87
CA GLY A 176 14.44 6.04 37.10
C GLY A 176 13.75 7.39 37.26
N LYS A 177 14.48 8.49 37.10
CA LYS A 177 13.94 9.86 37.18
C LYS A 177 12.96 10.16 36.04
N LEU A 178 13.29 9.73 34.82
CA LEU A 178 12.38 9.87 33.66
C LEU A 178 11.05 9.14 33.89
N ARG A 179 11.09 7.97 34.55
CA ARG A 179 9.86 7.22 34.89
C ARG A 179 9.01 7.97 35.90
N GLU A 180 9.64 8.50 36.95
CA GLU A 180 8.97 9.24 38.02
C GLU A 180 8.36 10.54 37.50
N GLU A 181 9.10 11.33 36.72
CA GLU A 181 8.62 12.59 36.14
C GLU A 181 7.51 12.39 35.09
N LEU A 182 7.50 11.25 34.38
CA LEU A 182 6.41 10.90 33.46
C LEU A 182 5.21 10.25 34.16
N GLY A 183 5.33 9.81 35.41
CA GLY A 183 4.27 9.15 36.17
C GLY A 183 3.77 7.84 35.52
N LEU A 184 4.63 7.13 34.80
CA LEU A 184 4.25 5.93 34.03
C LEU A 184 4.59 4.63 34.76
N CYS A 185 3.73 3.61 34.61
CA CYS A 185 4.07 2.27 35.06
C CYS A 185 5.22 1.66 34.24
N GLU A 186 5.99 0.77 34.87
CA GLU A 186 7.24 0.24 34.30
C GLU A 186 7.06 -0.43 32.93
N ARG A 187 5.95 -1.18 32.72
CA ARG A 187 5.63 -1.80 31.42
C ARG A 187 5.43 -0.76 30.31
N THR A 188 4.76 0.35 30.61
CA THR A 188 4.48 1.40 29.63
C THR A 188 5.73 2.20 29.31
N PHE A 189 6.52 2.51 30.33
CA PHE A 189 7.81 3.20 30.16
C PHE A 189 8.79 2.35 29.36
N LYS A 190 8.85 1.03 29.64
CA LYS A 190 9.68 0.09 28.87
C LYS A 190 9.35 0.09 27.38
N ARG A 191 8.05 0.09 27.06
CA ARG A 191 7.58 0.16 25.67
C ARG A 191 7.89 1.49 25.01
N LEU A 192 7.76 2.60 25.77
CA LEU A 192 8.03 3.95 25.28
C LEU A 192 9.48 4.13 24.86
N TYR A 193 10.45 3.84 25.74
CA TYR A 193 11.86 4.01 25.37
C TYR A 193 12.28 3.02 24.28
N GLN A 194 11.72 1.80 24.25
CA GLN A 194 11.97 0.85 23.16
C GLN A 194 11.50 1.39 21.81
N TYR A 195 10.35 2.08 21.75
CA TYR A 195 9.92 2.76 20.52
C TYR A 195 10.89 3.87 20.12
N MET A 196 11.41 4.65 21.07
CA MET A 196 12.43 5.67 20.77
C MET A 196 13.75 5.07 20.28
N LEU A 197 14.16 3.91 20.82
CA LEU A 197 15.34 3.17 20.34
C LEU A 197 15.13 2.67 18.91
N ASN A 198 13.99 2.03 18.64
CA ASN A 198 13.66 1.48 17.32
C ASN A 198 13.52 2.59 16.26
N ALA A 199 13.04 3.77 16.66
CA ALA A 199 12.98 4.96 15.81
C ALA A 199 14.33 5.69 15.67
N GLY A 200 15.40 5.22 16.33
CA GLY A 200 16.73 5.84 16.29
C GLY A 200 16.79 7.24 16.92
N LEU A 201 15.81 7.58 17.78
CA LEU A 201 15.70 8.89 18.44
C LEU A 201 16.55 8.97 19.70
N ALA A 202 16.72 7.83 20.38
CA ALA A 202 17.46 7.73 21.63
C ALA A 202 18.43 6.54 21.60
N LYS A 203 19.40 6.55 22.52
CA LYS A 203 20.29 5.42 22.82
C LYS A 203 20.33 5.21 24.32
N VAL A 204 20.25 3.96 24.78
CA VAL A 204 20.55 3.64 26.16
C VAL A 204 22.07 3.65 26.32
N VAL A 205 22.56 4.52 27.19
CA VAL A 205 23.97 4.59 27.56
C VAL A 205 24.08 4.23 29.03
N SER A 206 24.93 3.26 29.35
CA SER A 206 25.29 2.95 30.73
C SER A 206 26.45 3.86 31.11
N LEU A 207 26.20 4.83 31.99
CA LEU A 207 27.22 5.74 32.49
C LEU A 207 27.42 5.52 33.99
N PRO A 208 28.66 5.66 34.51
CA PRO A 208 28.91 5.63 35.94
C PRO A 208 28.16 6.79 36.62
N LEU A 209 27.57 6.52 37.79
CA LEU A 209 26.76 7.49 38.56
C LEU A 209 27.45 8.86 38.76
N GLN A 210 28.78 8.86 38.79
CA GLN A 210 29.66 10.02 38.96
C GLN A 210 29.51 11.06 37.84
N GLU A 211 29.14 10.67 36.61
CA GLU A 211 29.02 11.57 35.46
C GLU A 211 27.67 12.27 35.36
N ILE A 212 26.64 11.79 36.08
CA ILE A 212 25.26 12.31 35.99
C ILE A 212 24.89 13.14 37.23
N HIS A 213 25.57 12.89 38.36
CA HIS A 213 25.44 13.67 39.60
C HIS A 213 26.81 14.00 40.20
N PRO A 214 27.48 15.08 39.74
CA PRO A 214 28.75 15.53 40.36
C PRO A 214 28.60 15.96 41.83
N GLU A 215 27.37 16.15 42.32
CA GLU A 215 27.03 16.56 43.69
C GLU A 215 26.88 15.39 44.69
N ARG A 216 26.80 14.14 44.22
CA ARG A 216 26.75 12.97 45.12
C ARG A 216 28.06 12.21 45.03
N GLY A 217 28.82 12.26 46.13
CA GLY A 217 30.11 11.59 46.28
C GLY A 217 30.11 10.09 45.91
N PRO A 218 31.29 9.48 45.80
CA PRO A 218 31.53 8.23 45.08
C PRO A 218 30.67 7.06 45.60
N CYS A 219 29.63 6.71 44.86
CA CYS A 219 28.87 5.49 45.12
C CYS A 219 29.61 4.28 44.52
N LYS A 220 30.55 3.71 45.29
CA LYS A 220 31.16 2.41 44.98
C LYS A 220 30.29 1.29 45.53
N THR A 221 30.14 0.20 44.78
CA THR A 221 29.54 -1.04 45.31
C THR A 221 30.45 -1.67 46.38
N LYS A 222 29.94 -2.60 47.21
CA LYS A 222 30.73 -3.35 48.22
C LYS A 222 31.95 -4.10 47.65
N LYS A 223 32.07 -4.20 46.32
CA LYS A 223 33.18 -4.83 45.58
C LYS A 223 34.08 -3.85 44.82
N GLY A 224 33.96 -2.54 45.06
CA GLY A 224 34.85 -1.53 44.50
C GLY A 224 34.59 -1.15 43.03
N THR A 225 33.54 -1.68 42.41
CA THR A 225 33.13 -1.33 41.04
C THR A 225 32.16 -0.15 41.05
N ASP A 226 32.31 0.77 40.09
CA ASP A 226 31.43 1.94 39.94
C ASP A 226 29.99 1.52 39.64
N VAL A 227 29.03 2.18 40.30
CA VAL A 227 27.60 1.93 40.04
C VAL A 227 27.25 2.49 38.68
N MET A 228 27.07 1.59 37.71
CA MET A 228 26.62 1.93 36.36
C MET A 228 25.11 2.17 36.36
N VAL A 229 24.67 3.33 35.87
CA VAL A 229 23.25 3.67 35.72
C VAL A 229 22.88 3.72 34.24
N ARG A 230 21.80 3.01 33.91
CA ARG A 230 21.21 3.07 32.58
C ARG A 230 20.51 4.41 32.39
N CYS A 231 21.00 5.18 31.43
CA CYS A 231 20.48 6.49 31.08
C CYS A 231 19.99 6.49 29.64
N LEU A 232 18.97 7.30 29.38
CA LEU A 232 18.48 7.53 28.04
C LEU A 232 19.15 8.79 27.50
N ARG A 233 19.97 8.64 26.47
CA ARG A 233 20.55 9.76 25.71
C ARG A 233 19.67 10.05 24.52
N LEU A 234 19.19 11.28 24.40
CA LEU A 234 18.55 11.75 23.18
C LEU A 234 19.64 11.95 22.11
N LEU A 235 19.48 11.29 20.96
CA LEU A 235 20.39 11.48 19.82
C LEU A 235 19.86 12.56 18.88
N LYS A 236 18.54 12.57 18.68
CA LYS A 236 17.85 13.49 17.79
C LYS A 236 16.57 13.96 18.48
N GLU A 237 16.33 15.26 18.44
CA GLU A 237 15.05 15.80 18.89
C GLU A 237 13.90 15.18 18.10
N PHE A 238 12.83 14.82 18.80
CA PHE A 238 11.60 14.35 18.20
C PHE A 238 10.93 15.50 17.43
N LYS A 239 11.36 15.71 16.18
CA LYS A 239 10.68 16.62 15.25
C LYS A 239 9.68 15.83 14.43
N ARG A 240 8.41 16.06 14.75
CA ARG A 240 7.20 15.44 14.18
C ARG A 240 7.16 15.36 12.65
N LEU A 241 7.76 16.33 11.95
CA LEU A 241 7.87 16.32 10.49
C LEU A 241 8.58 15.06 9.94
N ARG A 242 9.43 14.41 10.75
CA ARG A 242 10.19 13.24 10.31
C ARG A 242 9.36 11.96 10.26
N LEU A 243 8.44 11.74 11.21
CA LEU A 243 7.50 10.60 11.16
C LEU A 243 6.49 10.74 10.02
N LEU A 244 6.07 11.96 9.70
CA LEU A 244 5.24 12.23 8.51
C LEU A 244 6.01 11.95 7.22
N LYS A 245 7.31 12.31 7.16
CA LYS A 245 8.18 11.97 6.04
C LYS A 245 8.43 10.46 5.95
N GLU A 246 8.66 9.76 7.07
CA GLU A 246 8.86 8.31 7.09
C GLU A 246 7.56 7.54 6.81
N PHE A 247 6.40 8.06 7.22
CA PHE A 247 5.11 7.47 6.87
C PHE A 247 4.78 7.74 5.40
N LYS A 248 5.03 8.95 4.87
CA LYS A 248 4.99 9.21 3.43
C LYS A 248 5.92 8.25 2.70
N ARG A 249 7.17 8.12 3.15
CA ARG A 249 8.17 7.24 2.54
C ARG A 249 7.81 5.76 2.64
N LYS A 250 7.18 5.29 3.72
CA LYS A 250 6.69 3.90 3.84
C LYS A 250 5.44 3.66 3.01
N VAL A 251 4.56 4.64 2.91
CA VAL A 251 3.40 4.60 2.01
C VAL A 251 3.86 4.73 0.55
N GLU A 252 5.03 5.32 0.29
CA GLU A 252 5.75 5.34 -0.99
C GLU A 252 6.50 4.02 -1.25
N ASP A 253 7.11 3.39 -0.27
CA ASP A 253 7.75 2.06 -0.42
C ASP A 253 6.70 0.94 -0.61
N ASP A 254 5.46 1.10 -0.12
CA ASP A 254 4.32 0.21 -0.48
C ASP A 254 3.72 0.57 -1.88
N GLN A 255 4.33 1.47 -2.66
CA GLN A 255 3.95 1.85 -4.04
C GLN A 255 4.74 1.08 -5.11
N ASP A 256 5.28 -0.10 -4.79
CA ASP A 256 6.02 -0.98 -5.72
C ASP A 256 5.22 -1.46 -6.97
N ASP A 257 3.95 -1.08 -7.15
CA ASP A 257 3.18 -1.39 -8.36
C ASP A 257 3.24 -0.30 -9.46
N ASP A 258 3.82 0.88 -9.18
CA ASP A 258 3.96 1.98 -10.16
C ASP A 258 5.42 2.30 -10.53
N GLU A 259 6.44 1.65 -9.94
CA GLU A 259 7.84 1.83 -10.35
C GLU A 259 8.07 1.50 -11.84
N ASP A 260 7.22 0.66 -12.42
CA ASP A 260 7.21 0.33 -13.85
C ASP A 260 6.89 1.53 -14.77
N GLU A 261 6.23 2.59 -14.29
CA GLU A 261 5.92 3.75 -15.15
C GLU A 261 7.11 4.70 -15.34
N GLU A 262 7.85 4.97 -14.27
CA GLU A 262 8.91 5.99 -14.31
C GLU A 262 10.25 5.40 -14.79
N ALA A 263 10.56 4.15 -14.45
CA ALA A 263 11.79 3.48 -14.88
C ALA A 263 11.81 3.17 -16.38
N ILE A 264 10.68 2.72 -16.94
CA ILE A 264 10.60 2.30 -18.36
C ILE A 264 10.62 3.50 -19.32
N SER A 265 10.07 4.65 -18.89
CA SER A 265 10.07 5.90 -19.68
C SER A 265 11.48 6.42 -19.99
N LYS A 266 12.48 6.11 -19.16
CA LYS A 266 13.88 6.55 -19.34
C LYS A 266 14.71 5.61 -20.22
N VAL A 267 14.27 4.36 -20.40
CA VAL A 267 15.06 3.31 -21.08
C VAL A 267 14.70 3.19 -22.56
N VAL A 268 13.51 3.64 -22.98
CA VAL A 268 13.00 3.44 -24.33
C VAL A 268 12.55 4.76 -24.96
N PRO A 269 13.22 5.25 -26.02
CA PRO A 269 12.73 6.41 -26.75
C PRO A 269 11.40 6.08 -27.47
N PRO A 270 10.42 7.01 -27.47
CA PRO A 270 9.22 6.87 -28.28
C PRO A 270 9.57 6.74 -29.77
N VAL A 271 8.80 5.92 -30.49
CA VAL A 271 8.92 5.75 -31.94
C VAL A 271 7.90 6.67 -32.61
N ASP A 272 8.29 7.30 -33.72
CA ASP A 272 7.37 8.08 -34.53
C ASP A 272 6.31 7.17 -35.14
N ILE A 273 5.06 7.36 -34.71
CA ILE A 273 3.91 6.60 -35.18
C ILE A 273 3.40 7.23 -36.47
N VAL A 274 3.38 6.45 -37.55
CA VAL A 274 2.85 6.88 -38.85
C VAL A 274 1.38 6.46 -38.92
N TYR A 275 0.46 7.43 -38.88
CA TYR A 275 -0.98 7.17 -38.89
C TYR A 275 -1.51 6.46 -40.15
N GLU A 276 -0.80 6.58 -41.27
CA GLU A 276 -1.16 5.95 -42.55
C GLU A 276 -0.83 4.46 -42.60
N ARG A 277 -0.09 3.94 -41.60
CA ARG A 277 0.25 2.52 -41.49
C ARG A 277 -0.50 1.90 -40.32
N ASP A 278 -0.76 0.60 -40.42
CA ASP A 278 -1.43 -0.12 -39.34
C ASP A 278 -0.51 -0.27 -38.11
N MET A 279 -1.11 -0.22 -36.92
CA MET A 279 -0.39 -0.30 -35.65
C MET A 279 0.28 -1.67 -35.44
N LEU A 280 -0.24 -2.73 -36.06
CA LEU A 280 0.27 -4.08 -35.88
C LEU A 280 1.60 -4.27 -36.60
N THR A 281 1.69 -3.82 -37.86
CA THR A 281 2.93 -3.81 -38.66
C THR A 281 3.99 -2.92 -38.02
N GLN A 282 3.63 -1.72 -37.56
CA GLN A 282 4.57 -0.84 -36.87
C GLN A 282 5.10 -1.46 -35.56
N THR A 283 4.23 -2.17 -34.82
CA THR A 283 4.66 -2.90 -33.62
C THR A 283 5.57 -4.08 -33.97
N TYR A 284 5.31 -4.80 -35.06
CA TYR A 284 6.20 -5.87 -35.54
C TYR A 284 7.57 -5.33 -35.95
N GLU A 285 7.63 -4.26 -36.74
CA GLU A 285 8.88 -3.60 -37.14
C GLU A 285 9.69 -3.15 -35.91
N LEU A 286 9.02 -2.65 -34.87
CA LEU A 286 9.67 -2.28 -33.61
C LEU A 286 10.29 -3.49 -32.90
N ILE A 287 9.57 -4.62 -32.84
CA ILE A 287 10.07 -5.87 -32.26
C ILE A 287 11.26 -6.40 -33.08
N GLU A 288 11.19 -6.30 -34.41
CA GLU A 288 12.24 -6.75 -35.31
C GLU A 288 13.52 -5.90 -35.16
N ARG A 289 13.39 -4.57 -35.06
CA ARG A 289 14.53 -3.65 -34.81
C ARG A 289 15.23 -3.90 -33.48
N ARG A 290 14.52 -4.43 -32.48
CA ARG A 290 15.07 -4.79 -31.16
C ARG A 290 15.89 -6.09 -31.18
N GLY A 291 15.74 -6.91 -32.23
CA GLY A 291 16.52 -8.13 -32.44
C GLY A 291 16.43 -9.14 -31.29
N THR A 292 17.55 -9.77 -30.94
CA THR A 292 17.63 -10.89 -29.99
C THR A 292 17.34 -10.54 -28.53
N LYS A 293 17.40 -9.25 -28.17
CA LYS A 293 17.06 -8.76 -26.83
C LYS A 293 15.56 -8.79 -26.55
N GLY A 294 14.74 -8.80 -27.61
CA GLY A 294 13.29 -8.70 -27.52
C GLY A 294 12.82 -7.37 -26.93
N ILE A 295 11.51 -7.27 -26.75
CA ILE A 295 10.84 -6.10 -26.17
C ILE A 295 9.71 -6.55 -25.24
N SER A 296 9.58 -5.94 -24.07
CA SER A 296 8.49 -6.26 -23.15
C SER A 296 7.19 -5.55 -23.52
N GLN A 297 6.04 -6.05 -23.04
CA GLN A 297 4.74 -5.38 -23.27
C GLN A 297 4.74 -3.92 -22.77
N ALA A 298 5.44 -3.65 -21.66
CA ALA A 298 5.52 -2.32 -21.08
C ALA A 298 6.41 -1.38 -21.92
N GLU A 299 7.47 -1.91 -22.53
CA GLU A 299 8.30 -1.16 -23.47
C GLU A 299 7.55 -0.87 -24.78
N VAL A 300 6.75 -1.82 -25.30
CA VAL A 300 5.87 -1.57 -26.47
C VAL A 300 4.88 -0.44 -26.16
N ARG A 301 4.30 -0.44 -24.95
CA ARG A 301 3.38 0.60 -24.50
C ARG A 301 4.00 1.99 -24.59
N VAL A 302 5.22 2.14 -24.07
CA VAL A 302 5.95 3.42 -24.06
C VAL A 302 6.42 3.81 -25.46
N ALA A 303 7.01 2.86 -26.20
CA ALA A 303 7.55 3.11 -27.54
C ALA A 303 6.46 3.50 -28.55
N MET A 304 5.30 2.84 -28.50
CA MET A 304 4.16 3.09 -29.40
C MET A 304 3.15 4.08 -28.81
N ASN A 305 3.40 4.68 -27.64
CA ASN A 305 2.50 5.61 -26.95
C ASN A 305 1.02 5.13 -26.91
N VAL A 306 0.80 3.86 -26.60
CA VAL A 306 -0.54 3.22 -26.55
C VAL A 306 -0.93 2.88 -25.11
N GLY A 307 -2.21 2.59 -24.86
CA GLY A 307 -2.68 2.15 -23.54
C GLY A 307 -2.17 0.74 -23.15
N LYS A 308 -2.22 0.40 -21.85
CA LYS A 308 -1.82 -0.93 -21.33
C LYS A 308 -2.58 -2.09 -21.98
N LEU A 309 -3.88 -1.91 -22.22
CA LEU A 309 -4.73 -2.92 -22.86
C LEU A 309 -4.45 -3.05 -24.35
N GLU A 310 -4.16 -1.94 -25.02
CA GLU A 310 -3.83 -1.90 -26.44
C GLU A 310 -2.47 -2.55 -26.72
N ALA A 311 -1.44 -2.22 -25.95
CA ALA A 311 -0.14 -2.89 -26.00
C ALA A 311 -0.29 -4.41 -25.81
N ARG A 312 -1.13 -4.83 -24.86
CA ARG A 312 -1.42 -6.26 -24.64
C ARG A 312 -2.10 -6.89 -25.85
N MET A 313 -3.04 -6.18 -26.48
CA MET A 313 -3.75 -6.66 -27.65
C MET A 313 -2.80 -6.82 -28.84
N LEU A 314 -1.93 -5.84 -29.08
CA LEU A 314 -0.93 -5.85 -30.15
C LEU A 314 0.01 -7.06 -29.99
N CYS A 315 0.62 -7.24 -28.82
CA CYS A 315 1.51 -8.38 -28.57
C CYS A 315 0.79 -9.74 -28.71
N ARG A 316 -0.45 -9.86 -28.21
CA ARG A 316 -1.25 -11.08 -28.36
C ARG A 316 -1.60 -11.39 -29.81
N LEU A 317 -1.92 -10.37 -30.59
CA LEU A 317 -2.31 -10.53 -31.99
C LEU A 317 -1.11 -10.97 -32.83
N LEU A 318 0.07 -10.39 -32.61
CA LEU A 318 1.34 -10.81 -33.22
C LEU A 318 1.71 -12.26 -32.87
N GLN A 319 1.52 -12.67 -31.62
CA GLN A 319 1.69 -14.07 -31.22
C GLN A 319 0.69 -15.01 -31.88
N ARG A 320 -0.58 -14.58 -32.03
CA ARG A 320 -1.62 -15.38 -32.68
C ARG A 320 -1.32 -15.61 -34.16
N PHE A 321 -0.74 -14.60 -34.83
CA PHE A 321 -0.24 -14.72 -36.20
C PHE A 321 1.08 -15.51 -36.32
N LYS A 322 1.65 -15.98 -35.19
CA LYS A 322 2.90 -16.76 -35.13
C LYS A 322 4.12 -16.08 -35.73
N ILE A 323 4.10 -14.76 -35.82
CA ILE A 323 5.23 -13.93 -36.29
C ILE A 323 6.14 -13.48 -35.14
N VAL A 324 5.66 -13.58 -33.90
CA VAL A 324 6.39 -13.21 -32.69
C VAL A 324 6.26 -14.32 -31.65
N LYS A 325 7.35 -14.64 -30.95
CA LYS A 325 7.40 -15.59 -29.84
C LYS A 325 7.65 -14.84 -28.53
N GLY A 326 6.95 -15.24 -27.47
CA GLY A 326 7.22 -14.75 -26.13
C GLY A 326 8.23 -15.64 -25.43
N PHE A 327 9.28 -15.06 -24.85
CA PHE A 327 10.16 -15.73 -23.91
C PHE A 327 10.13 -14.99 -22.57
N MET A 328 10.45 -15.69 -21.49
CA MET A 328 10.45 -15.10 -20.16
C MET A 328 11.89 -14.87 -19.72
N GLU A 329 12.21 -13.64 -19.36
CA GLU A 329 13.51 -13.22 -18.84
C GLU A 329 13.35 -12.77 -17.38
N ASP A 330 14.32 -13.10 -16.54
CA ASP A 330 14.31 -12.70 -15.14
C ASP A 330 14.96 -11.32 -14.99
N GLU A 331 14.15 -10.29 -14.74
CA GLU A 331 14.61 -8.93 -14.47
C GLU A 331 14.53 -8.69 -12.95
N GLY A 332 15.63 -9.01 -12.25
CA GLY A 332 15.72 -8.87 -10.79
C GLY A 332 14.92 -9.93 -10.02
N ARG A 333 13.88 -9.53 -9.27
CA ARG A 333 12.98 -10.45 -8.54
C ARG A 333 11.74 -10.86 -9.33
N GLN A 334 11.54 -10.30 -10.53
CA GLN A 334 10.34 -10.50 -11.32
C GLN A 334 10.67 -11.06 -12.69
N ARG A 335 9.85 -12.00 -13.14
CA ARG A 335 9.98 -12.64 -14.45
C ARG A 335 9.10 -11.91 -15.45
N THR A 336 9.69 -11.23 -16.42
CA THR A 336 8.98 -10.44 -17.43
C THR A 336 8.93 -11.19 -18.76
N THR A 337 7.80 -11.11 -19.47
CA THR A 337 7.68 -11.70 -20.80
C THR A 337 8.14 -10.70 -21.85
N LYS A 338 9.18 -11.07 -22.60
CA LYS A 338 9.67 -10.33 -23.77
C LYS A 338 9.27 -11.02 -25.05
N TYR A 339 9.06 -10.22 -26.07
CA TYR A 339 8.59 -10.61 -27.38
C TYR A 339 9.73 -10.46 -28.39
N ILE A 340 9.99 -11.50 -29.17
CA ILE A 340 11.00 -11.53 -30.22
C ILE A 340 10.37 -11.99 -31.53
N SER A 341 10.82 -11.45 -32.66
CA SER A 341 10.40 -11.95 -33.98
C SER A 341 10.83 -13.41 -34.15
N CYS A 342 10.00 -14.22 -34.80
CA CYS A 342 10.31 -15.62 -35.10
C CYS A 342 11.60 -15.78 -35.92
N VAL A 343 11.99 -14.77 -36.70
CA VAL A 343 13.25 -14.73 -37.47
C VAL A 343 14.48 -14.82 -36.55
N PHE A 344 14.40 -14.24 -35.35
CA PHE A 344 15.48 -14.24 -34.36
C PHE A 344 15.25 -15.25 -33.23
N ALA A 345 14.17 -16.05 -33.30
CA ALA A 345 13.82 -17.00 -32.23
C ALA A 345 14.78 -18.19 -32.18
N GLU A 346 15.38 -18.59 -33.31
CA GLU A 346 16.39 -19.66 -33.36
C GLU A 346 17.80 -19.15 -33.00
N GLU A 347 18.08 -17.87 -33.23
CA GLU A 347 19.39 -17.26 -32.93
C GLU A 347 19.51 -16.66 -31.52
N SER A 348 18.41 -16.62 -30.77
CA SER A 348 18.38 -16.04 -29.42
C SER A 348 19.33 -16.77 -28.46
N ASP A 349 20.08 -16.00 -27.66
CA ASP A 349 21.01 -16.52 -26.65
C ASP A 349 20.34 -17.48 -25.67
N LEU A 350 19.05 -17.28 -25.38
CA LEU A 350 18.27 -18.14 -24.49
C LEU A 350 17.88 -19.47 -25.18
N SER A 351 17.65 -19.48 -26.50
CA SER A 351 17.38 -20.69 -27.26
C SER A 351 18.65 -21.56 -27.35
N ARG A 352 19.81 -20.92 -27.57
CA ARG A 352 21.12 -21.59 -27.51
C ARG A 352 21.46 -22.10 -26.11
N GLN A 353 21.10 -21.38 -25.06
CA GLN A 353 21.25 -21.85 -23.67
C GLN A 353 20.33 -23.04 -23.38
N TYR A 354 19.07 -22.98 -23.82
CA TYR A 354 18.12 -24.07 -23.67
C TYR A 354 18.54 -25.34 -24.43
N GLU A 355 19.05 -25.21 -25.66
CA GLU A 355 19.60 -26.35 -26.41
C GLU A 355 20.83 -26.95 -25.74
N ARG A 356 21.73 -26.12 -25.21
CA ARG A 356 22.89 -26.60 -24.44
C ARG A 356 22.48 -27.30 -23.15
N GLU A 357 21.49 -26.77 -22.42
CA GLU A 357 20.98 -27.42 -21.22
C GLU A 357 20.23 -28.71 -21.53
N LYS A 358 19.44 -28.75 -22.61
CA LYS A 358 18.75 -29.95 -23.07
C LYS A 358 19.75 -31.04 -23.48
N ALA A 359 20.77 -30.69 -24.26
CA ALA A 359 21.85 -31.61 -24.64
C ALA A 359 22.61 -32.13 -23.40
N ARG A 360 22.85 -31.27 -22.40
CA ARG A 360 23.46 -31.66 -21.12
C ARG A 360 22.57 -32.61 -20.33
N SER A 361 21.25 -32.38 -20.32
CA SER A 361 20.29 -33.24 -19.63
C SER A 361 20.13 -34.60 -20.30
N GLU A 362 20.16 -34.65 -21.63
CA GLU A 362 20.15 -35.90 -22.41
C GLU A 362 21.44 -36.72 -22.18
N LEU A 363 22.59 -36.06 -22.07
CA LEU A 363 23.86 -36.72 -21.72
C LEU A 363 23.84 -37.33 -20.31
N LEU A 364 23.23 -36.63 -19.35
CA LEU A 364 23.06 -37.14 -17.99
C LEU A 364 22.10 -38.33 -17.94
N ALA A 365 21.02 -38.29 -18.74
CA ALA A 365 20.06 -39.38 -18.83
C ALA A 365 20.67 -40.66 -19.45
N THR A 366 21.54 -40.54 -20.47
CA THR A 366 22.22 -41.69 -21.08
C THR A 366 23.29 -42.29 -20.16
N VAL A 367 24.00 -41.46 -19.38
CA VAL A 367 24.95 -41.93 -18.36
C VAL A 367 24.24 -42.69 -17.23
N SER A 368 23.04 -42.26 -16.80
CA SER A 368 22.25 -42.99 -15.80
C SER A 368 21.70 -44.34 -16.30
N LEU A 369 21.53 -44.53 -17.61
CA LEU A 369 21.08 -45.82 -18.17
C LEU A 369 22.21 -46.84 -18.30
N ALA A 370 23.45 -46.40 -18.50
CA ALA A 370 24.62 -47.28 -18.54
C ALA A 370 24.97 -47.84 -17.15
N SER A 371 24.78 -47.07 -16.08
CA SER A 371 25.06 -47.52 -14.70
C SER A 371 24.10 -48.57 -14.16
N VAL A 372 22.94 -48.77 -14.79
CA VAL A 372 21.91 -49.74 -14.31
C VAL A 372 22.13 -51.14 -14.93
N GLN A 373 22.84 -51.26 -16.04
CA GLN A 373 23.07 -52.57 -16.69
C GLN A 373 24.22 -53.39 -16.09
N GLU A 374 25.13 -52.78 -15.31
CA GLU A 374 26.28 -53.48 -14.73
C GLU A 374 25.97 -54.23 -13.41
N GLU A 375 24.85 -53.95 -12.74
CA GLU A 375 24.56 -54.50 -11.40
C GLU A 375 23.66 -55.76 -11.38
N SER A 376 23.21 -56.27 -12.53
CA SER A 376 22.20 -57.35 -12.60
C SER A 376 22.74 -58.73 -13.04
N LEU A 377 23.94 -59.14 -12.61
CA LEU A 377 24.42 -60.51 -12.83
C LEU A 377 25.03 -61.12 -11.55
N LEU A 378 24.35 -62.15 -11.02
CA LEU A 378 24.80 -63.36 -10.29
C LEU A 378 24.02 -63.70 -8.98
N PRO A 379 23.86 -65.00 -8.62
CA PRO A 379 22.53 -65.64 -8.56
C PRO A 379 22.09 -66.21 -7.19
N GLU A 380 20.83 -66.67 -7.18
CA GLU A 380 20.01 -67.26 -6.10
C GLU A 380 20.60 -68.50 -5.40
N ALA A 381 20.33 -68.63 -4.10
CA ALA A 381 20.39 -69.87 -3.33
C ALA A 381 19.20 -69.99 -2.34
N GLU A 382 18.35 -70.95 -2.69
CA GLU A 382 17.29 -71.74 -2.04
C GLU A 382 17.00 -71.67 -0.52
N ASP A 383 15.67 -71.60 -0.25
CA ASP A 383 14.82 -72.39 0.67
C ASP A 383 15.01 -72.45 2.20
N ALA A 384 13.95 -72.05 2.92
CA ALA A 384 13.26 -72.89 3.92
C ALA A 384 11.88 -72.32 4.31
N PHE A 385 10.83 -73.09 3.97
CA PHE A 385 9.43 -72.98 4.40
C PHE A 385 9.22 -73.44 5.87
N LEU A 386 8.05 -73.10 6.45
CA LEU A 386 7.15 -73.85 7.39
C LEU A 386 6.33 -72.80 8.19
N SER A 387 5.06 -72.47 7.93
CA SER A 387 3.77 -73.21 7.97
C SER A 387 3.04 -73.18 9.34
N GLU A 388 1.72 -72.99 9.26
CA GLU A 388 0.64 -73.24 10.27
C GLU A 388 0.40 -72.15 11.34
N SER A 389 -0.81 -71.83 11.81
CA SER A 389 -2.22 -72.17 11.51
C SER A 389 -3.13 -71.34 12.46
N ASP A 390 -4.37 -71.10 12.04
CA ASP A 390 -5.63 -70.80 12.78
C ASP A 390 -5.66 -70.08 14.15
N SER A 391 -6.58 -69.11 14.32
CA SER A 391 -7.81 -69.21 15.14
C SER A 391 -8.40 -67.83 15.52
N GLU A 392 -9.72 -67.70 15.26
CA GLU A 392 -10.72 -66.75 15.80
C GLU A 392 -10.73 -65.26 15.39
#